data_AF-A0A7C2K1I7-F1
#
_entry.id   AF-A0A7C2K1I7-F1
#
_cell.length_a   1.000
_cell.length_b   1.000
_cell.length_c   1.000
_cell.angle_alpha   90.00
_cell.angle_beta   90.00
_cell.angle_gamma   90.00
#
_symmetry.space_group_name_H-M   'P 1'
#
loop_
_entity.id
_entity.type
_entity.pdbx_description
1 polymer ?
#
loop_
_entity_poly.entity_id
_entity_poly.type
_entity_poly.pdbx_seq_one_letter_code
_entity_poly.pdbx_strand_id
1 'polypeptide(L)'
;EYSRQQGVVHVGRDGKTGETLMKAVLAPMFAARNLQVMSWVGHNIFGNLDGKVLDDPVNKANKVRSKDHLLTEILGYKPQTLVSIEYIESMGDWKTAWDHIHFKGFLGTPMVLQFLWQGCDSLLAAPLVIDLIRLTEREARRGKSGVMGHLASFFKSPMGCDEPAFAPQFQQLLRWAEGVRNGA
;
A
#
# COMPACT_ATOMS: atom_id res chain seq x y z
N GLU A 1 -19.12 0.48 -13.92
CA GLU A 1 -20.43 0.34 -14.56
C GLU A 1 -20.50 -0.92 -15.42
N TYR A 2 -19.64 -1.05 -16.45
CA TYR A 2 -19.56 -2.23 -17.32
C TYR A 2 -19.46 -3.57 -16.56
N SER A 3 -18.65 -3.64 -15.49
CA SER A 3 -18.54 -4.86 -14.66
C SER A 3 -19.86 -5.30 -14.03
N ARG A 4 -20.72 -4.34 -13.63
CA ARG A 4 -22.05 -4.65 -13.08
C ARG A 4 -22.99 -5.16 -14.17
N GLN A 5 -22.96 -4.54 -15.35
CA GLN A 5 -23.75 -4.97 -16.51
C GLN A 5 -23.40 -6.38 -16.96
N GLN A 6 -22.12 -6.75 -16.90
CA GLN A 6 -21.63 -8.09 -17.27
C GLN A 6 -21.72 -9.12 -16.14
N GLY A 7 -22.16 -8.71 -14.94
CA GLY A 7 -22.23 -9.63 -13.80
C GLY A 7 -20.87 -10.12 -13.31
N VAL A 8 -19.79 -9.34 -13.50
CA VAL A 8 -18.42 -9.70 -13.11
C VAL A 8 -17.88 -8.81 -12.00
N VAL A 9 -17.00 -9.36 -11.18
CA VAL A 9 -16.28 -8.63 -10.13
C VAL A 9 -14.94 -8.11 -10.64
N HIS A 10 -14.44 -7.03 -10.02
CA HIS A 10 -13.06 -6.60 -10.21
C HIS A 10 -12.48 -5.92 -8.97
N VAL A 11 -11.16 -5.80 -8.93
CA VAL A 11 -10.36 -5.28 -7.83
C VAL A 11 -9.16 -4.50 -8.35
N GLY A 12 -8.53 -3.69 -7.51
CA GLY A 12 -7.33 -2.95 -7.86
C GLY A 12 -7.19 -1.64 -7.09
N ARG A 13 -6.12 -0.87 -7.32
CA ARG A 13 -4.95 -1.14 -8.20
C ARG A 13 -3.62 -0.99 -7.44
N ASP A 14 -2.56 -1.56 -8.02
CA ASP A 14 -1.17 -1.58 -7.52
C ASP A 14 -1.01 -2.35 -6.19
N GLY A 15 -0.41 -3.53 -6.22
CA GLY A 15 -0.29 -4.40 -5.02
C GLY A 15 0.56 -3.78 -3.91
N LYS A 16 0.11 -3.87 -2.66
CA LYS A 16 0.79 -3.29 -1.49
C LYS A 16 1.59 -4.36 -0.74
N THR A 17 2.89 -4.46 -1.03
CA THR A 17 3.74 -5.59 -0.61
C THR A 17 4.83 -5.25 0.41
N GLY A 18 5.48 -4.09 0.30
CA GLY A 18 6.67 -3.74 1.11
C GLY A 18 6.59 -2.34 1.73
N GLU A 19 7.45 -1.41 1.31
CA GLU A 19 7.53 -0.05 1.86
C GLU A 19 6.17 0.66 2.01
N THR A 20 5.30 0.63 0.99
CA THR A 20 3.98 1.27 1.06
C THR A 20 3.06 0.61 2.11
N LEU A 21 3.20 -0.70 2.36
CA LEU A 21 2.51 -1.37 3.46
C LEU A 21 2.96 -0.76 4.80
N MET A 22 4.26 -0.60 4.99
CA MET A 22 4.82 0.02 6.20
C MET A 22 4.30 1.44 6.40
N LYS A 23 4.19 2.27 5.35
CA LYS A 23 3.59 3.62 5.44
C LYS A 23 2.13 3.56 5.89
N ALA A 24 1.32 2.69 5.29
CA ALA A 24 -0.09 2.52 5.64
C ALA A 24 -0.33 1.96 7.05
N VAL A 25 0.68 1.31 7.64
CA VAL A 25 0.65 0.79 9.03
C VAL A 25 1.17 1.82 10.03
N LEU A 26 2.26 2.51 9.71
CA LEU A 26 2.97 3.41 10.64
C LEU A 26 2.40 4.83 10.65
N ALA A 27 1.97 5.38 9.51
CA ALA A 27 1.44 6.75 9.47
C ALA A 27 0.23 6.96 10.41
N PRO A 28 -0.74 6.02 10.51
CA PRO A 28 -1.85 6.15 11.45
C PRO A 28 -1.40 6.18 12.92
N MET A 29 -0.28 5.54 13.27
CA MET A 29 0.25 5.57 14.64
C MET A 29 0.67 7.00 15.02
N PHE A 30 1.33 7.74 14.12
CA PHE A 30 1.70 9.13 14.37
C PHE A 30 0.47 10.01 14.55
N ALA A 31 -0.52 9.89 13.64
CA ALA A 31 -1.77 10.62 13.72
C ALA A 31 -2.53 10.32 15.03
N ALA A 32 -2.71 9.04 15.36
CA ALA A 32 -3.43 8.60 16.57
C ALA A 32 -2.76 9.04 17.88
N ARG A 33 -1.44 9.25 17.87
CA ARG A 33 -0.67 9.73 19.03
C ARG A 33 -0.45 11.24 19.02
N ASN A 34 -1.09 11.96 18.10
CA ASN A 34 -0.91 13.40 17.88
C ASN A 34 0.57 13.80 17.74
N LEU A 35 1.33 13.00 17.00
CA LEU A 35 2.72 13.24 16.66
C LEU A 35 2.79 13.85 15.26
N GLN A 36 3.33 15.05 15.15
CA GLN A 36 3.43 15.75 13.88
C GLN A 36 4.64 15.22 13.09
N VAL A 37 4.39 14.38 12.08
CA VAL A 37 5.37 14.06 11.04
C VAL A 37 5.75 15.33 10.29
N MET A 38 7.03 15.69 10.31
CA MET A 38 7.57 16.82 9.56
C MET A 38 8.12 16.38 8.22
N SER A 39 8.87 15.27 8.20
CA SER A 39 9.35 14.67 6.97
C SER A 39 9.33 13.14 6.97
N TRP A 40 9.16 12.57 5.78
CA TRP A 40 9.23 11.14 5.53
C TRP A 40 10.02 10.89 4.24
N VAL A 41 11.26 10.46 4.40
CA VAL A 41 12.19 10.19 3.29
C VAL A 41 12.30 8.68 3.10
N GLY A 42 12.11 8.19 1.87
CA GLY A 42 12.23 6.77 1.51
C GLY A 42 13.21 6.57 0.34
N HIS A 43 14.14 5.64 0.48
CA HIS A 43 15.14 5.28 -0.52
C HIS A 43 15.00 3.80 -0.87
N ASN A 44 14.87 3.45 -2.14
CA ASN A 44 14.58 2.08 -2.58
C ASN A 44 15.59 1.60 -3.62
N ILE A 45 16.25 0.46 -3.37
CA ILE A 45 17.16 -0.17 -4.32
C ILE A 45 16.73 -1.60 -4.66
N PHE A 46 16.78 -1.95 -5.96
CA PHE A 46 16.50 -3.30 -6.48
C PHE A 46 16.92 -3.45 -7.95
N GLY A 47 17.05 -4.69 -8.42
CA GLY A 47 17.71 -5.03 -9.69
C GLY A 47 16.89 -5.80 -10.71
N ASN A 48 15.62 -6.09 -10.44
CA ASN A 48 14.75 -6.81 -11.36
C ASN A 48 14.23 -5.89 -12.48
N LEU A 49 13.36 -6.42 -13.33
CA LEU A 49 12.77 -5.66 -14.45
C LEU A 49 11.96 -4.45 -13.96
N ASP A 50 11.29 -4.54 -12.81
CA ASP A 50 10.57 -3.41 -12.22
C ASP A 50 11.54 -2.27 -11.87
N GLY A 51 12.73 -2.62 -11.35
CA GLY A 51 13.80 -1.65 -11.10
C GLY A 51 14.26 -0.95 -12.38
N LYS A 52 14.43 -1.69 -13.48
CA LYS A 52 14.79 -1.11 -14.79
C LYS A 52 13.71 -0.17 -15.33
N VAL A 53 12.43 -0.54 -15.19
CA VAL A 53 11.30 0.28 -15.67
C VAL A 53 11.12 1.55 -14.84
N LEU A 54 11.37 1.47 -13.54
CA LEU A 54 11.23 2.59 -12.60
C LEU A 54 12.46 3.52 -12.56
N ASP A 55 13.55 3.14 -13.23
CA ASP A 55 14.68 4.03 -13.50
C ASP A 55 14.33 5.10 -14.54
N ASP A 56 13.25 4.91 -15.32
CA ASP A 56 12.68 5.93 -16.19
C ASP A 56 12.11 7.11 -15.36
N PRO A 57 12.52 8.37 -15.63
CA PRO A 57 12.07 9.54 -14.87
C PRO A 57 10.55 9.75 -14.82
N VAL A 58 9.81 9.40 -15.88
CA VAL A 58 8.35 9.55 -15.94
C VAL A 58 7.67 8.53 -15.04
N ASN A 59 8.13 7.28 -15.08
CA ASN A 59 7.59 6.22 -14.22
C ASN A 59 7.91 6.50 -12.75
N LYS A 60 9.12 7.01 -12.48
CA LYS A 60 9.55 7.46 -11.16
C LYS A 60 8.65 8.56 -10.62
N ALA A 61 8.36 9.59 -11.41
CA ALA A 61 7.51 10.72 -10.99
C ALA A 61 6.09 10.26 -10.61
N ASN A 62 5.48 9.36 -11.38
CA ASN A 62 4.17 8.80 -11.07
C ASN A 62 4.18 7.99 -9.76
N LYS A 63 5.25 7.23 -9.51
CA LYS A 63 5.40 6.43 -8.28
C LYS A 63 5.65 7.28 -7.04
N VAL A 64 6.37 8.40 -7.19
CA VAL A 64 6.56 9.37 -6.11
C VAL A 64 5.23 10.01 -5.72
N ARG A 65 4.45 10.47 -6.72
CA ARG A 65 3.15 11.12 -6.49
C ARG A 65 2.14 10.23 -5.73
N SER A 66 2.08 8.94 -6.04
CA SER A 66 1.15 8.03 -5.37
C SER A 66 1.51 7.77 -3.90
N LYS A 67 2.80 7.72 -3.56
CA LYS A 67 3.27 7.56 -2.17
C LYS A 67 3.05 8.82 -1.33
N ASP A 68 3.23 10.01 -1.92
CA ASP A 68 2.96 11.28 -1.26
C ASP A 68 1.48 11.46 -0.90
N HIS A 69 0.60 11.00 -1.81
CA HIS A 69 -0.84 11.11 -1.62
C HIS A 69 -1.31 10.32 -0.40
N LEU A 70 -0.86 9.07 -0.25
CA LEU A 70 -1.22 8.19 0.87
C LEU A 70 -0.90 8.82 2.24
N LEU A 71 0.28 9.41 2.41
CA LEU A 71 0.66 10.05 3.67
C LEU A 71 -0.22 11.27 3.97
N THR A 72 -0.56 12.03 2.94
CA THR A 72 -1.42 13.21 3.09
C THR A 72 -2.83 12.81 3.53
N GLU A 73 -3.39 11.76 2.95
CA GLU A 73 -4.71 11.24 3.33
C GLU A 73 -4.74 10.73 4.78
N ILE A 74 -3.71 9.98 5.20
CA ILE A 74 -3.66 9.43 6.57
C ILE A 74 -3.44 10.51 7.63
N LEU A 75 -2.53 11.46 7.37
CA LEU A 75 -2.14 12.47 8.35
C LEU A 75 -3.07 13.68 8.38
N GLY A 76 -3.85 13.90 7.32
CA GLY A 76 -4.70 15.09 7.15
C GLY A 76 -3.94 16.37 6.77
N TYR A 77 -2.63 16.27 6.53
CA TYR A 77 -1.77 17.36 6.07
C TYR A 77 -0.59 16.80 5.28
N LYS A 78 0.12 17.66 4.52
CA LYS A 78 1.24 17.24 3.67
C LYS A 78 2.59 17.42 4.39
N PRO A 79 3.25 16.36 4.89
CA PRO A 79 4.63 16.45 5.37
C PRO A 79 5.60 16.66 4.19
N GLN A 80 6.84 17.04 4.48
CA GLN A 80 7.90 17.01 3.47
C GLN A 80 8.24 15.55 3.14
N THR A 81 8.10 15.17 1.88
CA THR A 81 8.41 13.81 1.42
C THR A 81 9.52 13.82 0.40
N LEU A 82 10.31 12.75 0.39
CA LEU A 82 11.26 12.46 -0.67
C LEU A 82 11.25 10.96 -0.88
N VAL A 83 10.99 10.52 -2.11
CA VAL A 83 11.10 9.12 -2.49
C VAL A 83 12.09 9.00 -3.62
N SER A 84 13.09 8.15 -3.46
CA SER A 84 13.99 7.78 -4.53
C SER A 84 13.99 6.27 -4.74
N ILE A 85 14.31 5.90 -5.97
CA ILE A 85 14.34 4.53 -6.48
C ILE A 85 15.58 4.43 -7.36
N GLU A 86 16.45 3.46 -7.15
CA GLU A 86 17.68 3.29 -7.90
C GLU A 86 17.83 1.84 -8.34
N TYR A 87 18.18 1.66 -9.61
CA TYR A 87 18.44 0.36 -10.19
C TYR A 87 19.82 -0.16 -9.77
N ILE A 88 19.87 -1.34 -9.16
CA ILE A 88 21.11 -2.02 -8.76
C ILE A 88 21.07 -3.45 -9.29
N GLU A 89 21.77 -3.71 -10.39
CA GLU A 89 21.73 -4.98 -11.14
C GLU A 89 21.92 -6.22 -10.25
N SER A 90 22.90 -6.18 -9.34
CA SER A 90 23.26 -7.32 -8.49
C SER A 90 22.18 -7.72 -7.48
N MET A 91 21.17 -6.87 -7.24
CA MET A 91 20.13 -7.16 -6.25
C MET A 91 19.01 -8.05 -6.80
N GLY A 92 18.85 -8.13 -8.12
CA GLY A 92 17.72 -8.85 -8.72
C GLY A 92 16.40 -8.47 -8.05
N ASP A 93 15.63 -9.48 -7.60
CA ASP A 93 14.32 -9.29 -6.98
C ASP A 93 14.36 -8.90 -5.49
N TRP A 94 15.55 -8.80 -4.89
CA TRP A 94 15.73 -8.41 -3.50
C TRP A 94 15.66 -6.90 -3.36
N LYS A 95 14.50 -6.40 -2.99
CA LYS A 95 14.29 -4.99 -2.75
C LYS A 95 14.68 -4.61 -1.33
N THR A 96 15.44 -3.52 -1.22
CA THR A 96 15.72 -2.86 0.05
C THR A 96 15.12 -1.46 0.03
N ALA A 97 14.34 -1.12 1.06
CA ALA A 97 13.80 0.21 1.28
C ALA A 97 14.25 0.72 2.66
N TRP A 98 14.80 1.93 2.70
CA TRP A 98 15.12 2.64 3.93
C TRP A 98 14.24 3.86 4.07
N ASP A 99 13.62 3.99 5.22
CA ASP A 99 12.76 5.12 5.53
C ASP A 99 13.27 5.87 6.75
N HIS A 100 13.29 7.20 6.65
CA HIS A 100 13.61 8.12 7.72
C HIS A 100 12.42 9.05 7.98
N ILE A 101 11.85 8.96 9.18
CA ILE A 101 10.66 9.70 9.58
C ILE A 101 11.06 10.67 10.70
N HIS A 102 11.03 11.96 10.39
CA HIS A 102 11.29 13.03 11.35
C HIS A 102 9.96 13.59 11.84
N PHE A 103 9.73 13.59 13.15
CA PHE A 103 8.45 13.99 13.74
C PHE A 103 8.64 14.78 15.04
N LYS A 104 7.61 15.50 15.47
CA LYS A 104 7.56 16.23 16.74
C LYS A 104 6.49 15.66 17.65
N GLY A 105 6.81 15.58 18.94
CA GLY A 105 5.87 15.20 19.99
C GLY A 105 5.67 16.31 21.02
N PHE A 106 5.59 15.91 22.29
CA PHE A 106 5.42 16.81 23.43
C PHE A 106 6.46 17.95 23.41
N LEU A 107 6.04 19.17 23.75
CA LEU A 107 6.88 20.39 23.74
C LEU A 107 7.56 20.69 22.39
N GLY A 108 7.03 20.13 21.28
CA GLY A 108 7.65 20.29 19.97
C GLY A 108 9.00 19.59 19.84
N THR A 109 9.32 18.64 20.74
CA THR A 109 10.59 17.91 20.73
C THR A 109 10.70 17.06 19.48
N PRO A 110 11.74 17.27 18.64
CA PRO A 110 11.96 16.47 17.45
C PRO A 110 12.49 15.09 17.81
N MET A 111 12.01 14.08 17.09
CA MET A 111 12.39 12.68 17.22
C MET A 111 12.46 12.04 15.83
N VAL A 112 13.12 10.89 15.77
CA VAL A 112 13.31 10.15 14.52
C VAL A 112 12.90 8.70 14.70
N LEU A 113 12.18 8.17 13.72
CA LEU A 113 12.00 6.74 13.52
C LEU A 113 12.63 6.36 12.17
N GLN A 114 13.44 5.31 12.16
CA GLN A 114 13.99 4.74 10.93
C GLN A 114 13.64 3.27 10.84
N PHE A 115 13.44 2.78 9.61
CA PHE A 115 13.34 1.35 9.38
C PHE A 115 14.03 0.96 8.07
N LEU A 116 14.41 -0.32 8.01
CA LEU A 116 14.93 -0.99 6.83
C LEU A 116 13.98 -2.15 6.50
N TRP A 117 13.42 -2.13 5.30
CA TRP A 117 12.65 -3.23 4.75
C TRP A 117 13.46 -3.92 3.66
N GLN A 118 13.86 -5.16 3.90
CA GLN A 118 14.46 -6.00 2.87
C GLN A 118 13.56 -7.20 2.61
N GLY A 119 13.18 -7.40 1.35
CA GLY A 119 12.31 -8.49 0.96
C GLY A 119 12.44 -8.83 -0.51
N CYS A 120 12.10 -10.06 -0.86
CA CYS A 120 11.99 -10.47 -2.25
C CYS A 120 10.60 -10.06 -2.75
N ASP A 121 10.54 -9.07 -3.64
CA ASP A 121 9.29 -8.40 -4.04
C ASP A 121 8.29 -9.38 -4.68
N SER A 122 8.78 -10.31 -5.52
CA SER A 122 7.97 -11.35 -6.13
C SER A 122 7.42 -12.34 -5.12
N LEU A 123 8.20 -12.71 -4.10
CA LEU A 123 7.74 -13.63 -3.04
C LEU A 123 6.76 -12.97 -2.07
N LEU A 124 6.82 -11.64 -1.91
CA LEU A 124 5.80 -10.89 -1.19
C LEU A 124 4.51 -10.73 -2.02
N ALA A 125 4.62 -10.60 -3.35
CA ALA A 125 3.49 -10.39 -4.25
C ALA A 125 2.73 -11.68 -4.59
N ALA A 126 3.44 -12.78 -4.85
CA ALA A 126 2.86 -14.05 -5.30
C ALA A 126 1.72 -14.59 -4.40
N PRO A 127 1.85 -14.66 -3.06
CA PRO A 127 0.77 -15.15 -2.22
C PRO A 127 -0.47 -14.24 -2.28
N LEU A 128 -0.28 -12.92 -2.40
CA LEU A 128 -1.39 -11.97 -2.53
C LEU A 128 -2.17 -12.22 -3.82
N VAL A 129 -1.51 -12.58 -4.92
CA VAL A 129 -2.19 -12.93 -6.18
C VAL A 129 -3.05 -14.18 -5.99
N ILE A 130 -2.53 -15.21 -5.32
CA ILE A 130 -3.29 -16.43 -5.02
C ILE A 130 -4.52 -16.12 -4.16
N ASP A 131 -4.36 -15.28 -3.14
CA ASP A 131 -5.47 -14.86 -2.28
C ASP A 131 -6.51 -14.07 -3.08
N LEU A 132 -6.10 -13.11 -3.90
CA LEU A 132 -7.00 -12.33 -4.75
C LEU A 132 -7.81 -13.24 -5.69
N ILE A 133 -7.19 -14.25 -6.31
CA ILE A 133 -7.89 -15.23 -7.14
C ILE A 133 -8.96 -15.95 -6.32
N ARG A 134 -8.61 -16.48 -5.14
CA ARG A 134 -9.54 -17.25 -4.30
C ARG A 134 -10.71 -16.40 -3.80
N LEU A 135 -10.43 -15.16 -3.38
CA LEU A 135 -11.42 -14.25 -2.83
C LEU A 135 -12.38 -13.74 -3.92
N THR A 136 -11.86 -13.39 -5.09
CA THR A 136 -12.68 -12.94 -6.23
C THR A 136 -13.52 -14.08 -6.82
N GLU A 137 -12.97 -15.29 -6.91
CA GLU A 137 -13.70 -16.48 -7.34
C GLU A 137 -14.86 -16.81 -6.38
N ARG A 138 -14.63 -16.68 -5.07
CA ARG A 138 -15.69 -16.86 -4.06
C ARG A 138 -16.83 -15.86 -4.23
N GLU A 139 -16.53 -14.58 -4.46
CA GLU A 139 -17.58 -13.58 -4.73
C GLU A 139 -18.33 -13.85 -6.03
N ALA A 140 -17.61 -14.28 -7.08
CA ALA A 140 -18.22 -14.63 -8.35
C ALA A 140 -19.23 -15.78 -8.19
N ARG A 141 -18.89 -16.84 -7.42
CA ARG A 141 -19.82 -17.93 -7.10
C ARG A 141 -21.05 -17.46 -6.30
N ARG A 142 -20.95 -16.37 -5.55
CA ARG A 142 -22.07 -15.75 -4.82
C ARG A 142 -22.93 -14.85 -5.73
N GLY A 143 -22.65 -14.79 -7.03
CA GLY A 143 -23.39 -13.98 -8.00
C GLY A 143 -23.21 -12.47 -7.81
N LYS A 144 -22.14 -12.03 -7.13
CA LYS A 144 -21.85 -10.61 -6.91
C LYS A 144 -21.17 -10.00 -8.12
N SER A 145 -21.29 -8.69 -8.30
CA SER A 145 -20.68 -7.95 -9.41
C SER A 145 -20.22 -6.55 -9.00
N GLY A 146 -19.31 -5.96 -9.77
CA GLY A 146 -18.73 -4.65 -9.49
C GLY A 146 -17.43 -4.70 -8.69
N VAL A 147 -17.08 -3.56 -8.08
CA VAL A 147 -15.83 -3.38 -7.32
C VAL A 147 -15.93 -4.10 -5.97
N MET A 148 -14.91 -4.91 -5.62
CA MET A 148 -14.80 -5.51 -4.29
C MET A 148 -13.96 -4.63 -3.35
N GLY A 149 -14.56 -3.55 -2.84
CA GLY A 149 -13.88 -2.57 -1.96
C GLY A 149 -13.31 -3.17 -0.66
N HIS A 150 -13.88 -4.27 -0.17
CA HIS A 150 -13.39 -4.99 1.00
C HIS A 150 -12.00 -5.65 0.80
N LEU A 151 -11.48 -5.71 -0.44
CA LEU A 151 -10.10 -6.14 -0.72
C LEU A 151 -9.10 -4.97 -0.75
N ALA A 152 -9.47 -3.79 -0.23
CA ALA A 152 -8.60 -2.62 -0.24
C ALA A 152 -7.21 -2.84 0.40
N SER A 153 -7.12 -3.72 1.41
CA SER A 153 -5.87 -4.02 2.12
C SER A 153 -4.75 -4.56 1.21
N PHE A 154 -5.11 -5.14 0.06
CA PHE A 154 -4.16 -5.67 -0.92
C PHE A 154 -3.52 -4.60 -1.80
N PHE A 155 -4.05 -3.38 -1.83
CA PHE A 155 -3.72 -2.37 -2.84
C PHE A 155 -3.16 -1.08 -2.23
N LYS A 156 -2.30 -0.40 -3.01
CA LYS A 156 -1.76 0.94 -2.72
C LYS A 156 -2.77 2.02 -3.08
N SER A 157 -3.57 1.81 -4.13
CA SER A 157 -4.63 2.71 -4.57
C SER A 157 -5.93 1.93 -4.75
N PRO A 158 -6.60 1.55 -3.64
CA PRO A 158 -7.76 0.67 -3.68
C PRO A 158 -8.97 1.33 -4.37
N MET A 159 -9.72 0.53 -5.11
CA MET A 159 -10.99 0.93 -5.72
C MET A 159 -12.14 0.71 -4.73
N GLY A 160 -13.06 1.67 -4.65
CA GLY A 160 -14.29 1.53 -3.85
C GLY A 160 -14.06 1.52 -2.33
N CYS A 161 -12.95 2.10 -1.89
CA CYS A 161 -12.61 2.28 -0.48
C CYS A 161 -11.73 3.53 -0.34
N ASP A 162 -12.23 4.53 0.39
CA ASP A 162 -11.51 5.79 0.63
C ASP A 162 -10.66 5.75 1.91
N GLU A 163 -10.73 4.65 2.67
CA GLU A 163 -9.93 4.44 3.86
C GLU A 163 -8.47 4.10 3.47
N PRO A 164 -7.47 4.93 3.82
CA PRO A 164 -6.08 4.73 3.41
C PRO A 164 -5.27 3.82 4.36
N ALA A 165 -5.69 3.65 5.62
CA ALA A 165 -4.94 2.91 6.63
C ALA A 165 -5.11 1.40 6.47
N PHE A 166 -4.02 0.64 6.69
CA PHE A 166 -4.03 -0.80 6.46
C PHE A 166 -4.96 -1.54 7.43
N ALA A 167 -4.90 -1.23 8.73
CA ALA A 167 -5.65 -2.00 9.73
C ALA A 167 -7.18 -1.90 9.55
N PRO A 168 -7.79 -0.72 9.35
CA PRO A 168 -9.20 -0.61 9.01
C PRO A 168 -9.58 -1.33 7.69
N GLN A 169 -8.75 -1.24 6.65
CA GLN A 169 -8.96 -2.01 5.40
C GLN A 169 -8.99 -3.51 5.67
N PHE A 170 -8.06 -4.03 6.48
CA PHE A 170 -8.01 -5.45 6.83
C PHE A 170 -9.24 -5.88 7.66
N GLN A 171 -9.74 -5.01 8.55
CA GLN A 171 -11.00 -5.27 9.26
C GLN A 171 -12.22 -5.31 8.34
N GLN A 172 -12.22 -4.59 7.21
CA GLN A 172 -13.27 -4.72 6.19
C GLN A 172 -13.23 -6.10 5.52
N LEU A 173 -12.03 -6.61 5.19
CA LEU A 173 -11.85 -7.96 4.67
C LEU A 173 -12.35 -9.02 5.66
N LEU A 174 -11.99 -8.91 6.94
CA LEU A 174 -12.42 -9.86 7.97
C LEU A 174 -13.94 -9.87 8.14
N ARG A 175 -14.58 -8.70 8.22
CA ARG A 175 -16.04 -8.58 8.29
C ARG A 175 -16.73 -9.21 7.08
N TRP A 176 -16.17 -9.00 5.88
CA TRP A 176 -16.67 -9.66 4.67
C TRP A 176 -16.54 -11.19 4.78
N ALA A 177 -15.38 -11.70 5.22
CA ALA A 177 -15.13 -13.14 5.34
C ALA A 177 -16.07 -13.81 6.35
N GLU A 178 -16.35 -13.14 7.47
CA GLU A 178 -17.35 -13.59 8.44
C GLU A 178 -18.75 -13.62 7.85
N GLY A 179 -19.14 -12.58 7.11
CA GLY A 179 -20.42 -12.55 6.39
C GLY A 179 -20.56 -13.72 5.41
N VAL A 180 -19.52 -13.99 4.61
CA VAL A 180 -19.46 -15.13 3.67
C VAL A 180 -19.61 -16.46 4.40
N ARG A 181 -18.96 -16.61 5.56
CA ARG A 181 -19.02 -17.84 6.38
C ARG A 181 -20.40 -18.08 6.95
N ASN A 182 -21.09 -17.01 7.34
CA ASN A 182 -22.41 -17.06 7.96
C ASN A 182 -23.57 -17.11 6.94
N GLY A 183 -23.27 -17.17 5.63
CA GLY A 183 -24.28 -17.28 4.58
C GLY A 183 -24.97 -15.97 4.19
N ALA A 184 -24.41 -14.82 4.57
CA ALA A 184 -24.84 -13.51 4.07
C ALA A 184 -24.41 -13.29 2.60
#